data_AF-A0A7V8YA40-F1
#
_entry.id   AF-A0A7V8YA40-F1
#
_cell.length_a   1.000
_cell.length_b   1.000
_cell.length_c   1.000
_cell.angle_alpha   90.00
_cell.angle_beta   90.00
_cell.angle_gamma   90.00
#
_symmetry.space_group_name_H-M   'P 1'
#
loop_
_entity.id
_entity.type
_entity.pdbx_description
1 polymer ?
#
loop_
_entity_poly.entity_id
_entity_poly.type
_entity_poly.pdbx_seq_one_letter_code
_entity_poly.pdbx_strand_id
1 'polypeptide(L)'
;MFNSGANNGNENTSAVKAFWTDLYAAGADLILNGHEHNYQRYSQMTPDGVIASSGVREIISGGGGKSLYGLLTTKDSGYQFGTQSFGVLKLDLSTSSYSWRFINLNGTVVDSGGPVSCHT
;
A
#
# COMPACT_ATOMS: atom_id res chain seq x y z
N MET A 1 -1.79 5.75 5.16
CA MET A 1 -1.46 7.17 5.47
C MET A 1 -1.29 7.95 4.19
N PHE A 2 -0.65 7.33 3.21
CA PHE A 2 -0.59 7.82 1.84
C PHE A 2 -1.77 7.22 1.06
N ASN A 3 -2.51 8.04 0.34
CA ASN A 3 -3.65 7.59 -0.45
C ASN A 3 -3.84 8.49 -1.66
N SER A 4 -3.71 7.91 -2.84
CA SER A 4 -3.85 8.58 -4.14
C SER A 4 -5.18 8.22 -4.81
N GLY A 5 -6.15 7.77 -4.02
CA GLY A 5 -7.50 7.44 -4.46
C GLY A 5 -8.37 8.68 -4.56
N ALA A 6 -9.19 8.74 -5.60
CA ALA A 6 -9.98 9.93 -5.92
C ALA A 6 -11.04 10.26 -4.86
N ASN A 7 -11.43 9.29 -4.03
CA ASN A 7 -12.50 9.47 -3.05
C ASN A 7 -11.99 9.95 -1.69
N ASN A 8 -10.92 9.35 -1.17
CA ASN A 8 -10.46 9.64 0.19
C ASN A 8 -8.97 10.06 0.24
N GLY A 9 -8.35 10.33 -0.92
CA GLY A 9 -6.92 10.68 -0.98
C GLY A 9 -6.55 12.05 -0.42
N ASN A 10 -7.52 12.96 -0.27
CA ASN A 10 -7.31 14.29 0.31
C ASN A 10 -7.78 14.39 1.77
N GLU A 11 -8.10 13.27 2.41
CA GLU A 11 -8.56 13.27 3.81
C GLU A 11 -7.43 13.53 4.80
N ASN A 12 -7.78 14.07 5.97
CA ASN A 12 -6.81 14.30 7.03
C ASN A 12 -6.42 12.97 7.70
N THR A 13 -5.17 12.57 7.53
CA THR A 13 -4.62 11.31 8.07
C THR A 13 -3.90 11.46 9.42
N SER A 14 -3.97 12.64 10.06
CA SER A 14 -3.32 12.89 11.36
C SER A 14 -3.73 11.90 12.45
N ALA A 15 -4.96 11.41 12.42
CA ALA A 15 -5.47 10.42 13.37
C ALA A 15 -4.72 9.08 13.34
N VAL A 16 -4.07 8.72 12.22
CA VAL A 16 -3.31 7.46 12.09
C VAL A 16 -1.80 7.64 12.18
N LYS A 17 -1.29 8.89 12.27
CA LYS A 17 0.15 9.17 12.27
C LYS A 17 0.88 8.56 13.46
N ALA A 18 0.25 8.54 14.63
CA ALA A 18 0.82 7.91 15.83
C ALA A 18 1.07 6.41 15.62
N PHE A 19 0.07 5.67 15.11
CA PHE A 19 0.23 4.24 14.79
C PHE A 19 1.34 3.98 13.77
N TRP A 20 1.44 4.83 12.74
CA TRP A 20 2.51 4.75 11.74
C TRP A 20 3.90 4.97 12.35
N THR A 21 4.01 5.91 13.29
CA THR A 21 5.26 6.20 14.00
C THR A 21 5.69 5.02 14.86
N ASP A 22 4.75 4.42 15.60
CA ASP A 22 5.02 3.26 16.44
C ASP A 22 5.42 2.03 15.61
N LEU A 23 4.72 1.76 14.51
CA LEU A 23 5.03 0.64 13.61
C LEU A 23 6.40 0.83 12.92
N TYR A 24 6.73 2.03 12.48
CA TYR A 24 8.05 2.34 11.93
C TYR A 24 9.14 2.14 12.99
N ALA A 25 8.95 2.63 14.22
CA ALA A 25 9.90 2.45 15.31
C ALA A 25 10.10 0.98 15.70
N ALA A 26 9.06 0.16 15.55
CA ALA A 26 9.10 -1.28 15.76
C ALA A 26 9.66 -2.09 14.56
N GLY A 27 10.03 -1.42 13.46
CA GLY A 27 10.59 -2.09 12.27
C GLY A 27 9.56 -2.79 11.38
N ALA A 28 8.30 -2.36 11.37
CA ALA A 28 7.29 -2.96 10.50
C ALA A 28 7.68 -2.86 9.01
N ASP A 29 7.48 -3.95 8.26
CA ASP A 29 7.81 -4.00 6.83
C ASP A 29 6.69 -3.51 5.91
N LEU A 30 5.46 -3.84 6.30
CA LEU A 30 4.26 -3.71 5.50
C LEU A 30 3.09 -3.18 6.32
N ILE A 31 2.35 -2.25 5.72
CA ILE A 31 1.02 -1.84 6.17
C ILE A 31 0.03 -2.13 5.04
N LEU A 32 -1.03 -2.86 5.36
CA LEU A 32 -2.08 -3.23 4.42
C LEU A 32 -3.37 -2.50 4.78
N ASN A 33 -3.92 -1.76 3.82
CA ASN A 33 -5.13 -0.98 4.03
C ASN A 33 -6.21 -1.32 2.99
N GLY A 34 -7.44 -0.96 3.32
CA GLY A 34 -8.59 -0.99 2.41
C GLY A 34 -9.22 0.39 2.34
N HIS A 35 -10.55 0.44 2.50
CA HIS A 35 -11.40 1.64 2.48
C HIS A 35 -11.45 2.36 1.13
N GLU A 36 -10.31 2.71 0.56
CA GLU A 36 -10.24 3.16 -0.82
C GLU A 36 -10.47 1.97 -1.76
N HIS A 37 -11.53 1.99 -2.56
CA HIS A 37 -11.92 0.86 -3.41
C HIS A 37 -11.10 0.79 -4.71
N ASN A 38 -9.79 0.72 -4.59
CA ASN A 38 -8.86 0.47 -5.67
C ASN A 38 -7.64 -0.31 -5.13
N TYR A 39 -6.66 -0.54 -5.99
CA TYR A 39 -5.35 -1.04 -5.59
C TYR A 39 -4.32 0.08 -5.69
N GLN A 40 -3.44 0.21 -4.70
CA GLN A 40 -2.30 1.12 -4.73
C GLN A 40 -1.11 0.50 -4.01
N ARG A 41 0.09 0.84 -4.46
CA ARG A 41 1.34 0.49 -3.82
C ARG A 41 2.26 1.70 -3.75
N TYR A 42 2.82 1.91 -2.57
CA TYR A 42 3.81 2.95 -2.31
C TYR A 42 5.21 2.35 -2.22
N SER A 43 6.21 3.22 -2.26
CA SER A 43 7.60 2.95 -1.88
C SER A 43 7.67 2.64 -0.37
N GLN A 44 8.85 2.27 0.13
CA GLN A 44 9.08 2.31 1.58
C GLN A 44 9.19 3.76 2.02
N MET A 45 8.33 4.15 2.97
CA MET A 45 8.17 5.54 3.39
C MET A 45 8.35 5.65 4.90
N THR A 46 9.01 6.72 5.36
CA THR A 46 8.98 7.12 6.77
C THR A 46 7.61 7.69 7.15
N PRO A 47 7.28 7.82 8.45
CA PRO A 47 6.03 8.44 8.88
C PRO A 47 5.83 9.90 8.45
N ASP A 48 6.90 10.57 8.00
CA ASP A 48 6.86 11.94 7.49
C ASP A 48 6.77 12.01 5.96
N GLY A 49 6.58 10.88 5.29
CA GLY A 49 6.40 10.85 3.83
C GLY A 49 7.69 10.97 3.02
N VAL A 50 8.83 10.61 3.62
CA VAL A 50 10.12 10.55 2.94
C VAL A 50 10.39 9.11 2.49
N ILE A 51 10.85 8.93 1.24
CA ILE A 51 11.28 7.62 0.75
C ILE A 51 12.57 7.23 1.48
N ALA A 52 12.56 6.08 2.16
CA ALA A 52 13.72 5.56 2.87
C ALA A 52 13.69 4.03 2.90
N SER A 53 14.86 3.38 2.83
CA SER A 53 14.97 1.92 2.92
C SER A 53 14.60 1.35 4.29
N SER A 54 14.65 2.19 5.35
CA SER A 54 14.12 1.88 6.68
C SER A 54 12.61 2.10 6.80
N GLY A 55 11.97 2.63 5.75
CA GLY A 55 10.56 2.96 5.72
C GLY A 55 9.65 1.74 5.61
N VAL A 56 8.39 1.94 5.99
CA VAL A 56 7.33 0.92 5.88
C VAL A 56 6.71 1.02 4.49
N ARG A 57 6.45 -0.11 3.83
CA ARG A 57 5.71 -0.12 2.56
C ARG A 57 4.20 -0.17 2.83
N GLU A 58 3.45 0.75 2.24
CA GLU A 58 1.99 0.69 2.23
C GLU A 58 1.45 0.09 0.93
N ILE A 59 0.52 -0.85 1.08
CA ILE A 59 -0.31 -1.38 0.00
C ILE A 59 -1.78 -1.18 0.37
N ILE A 60 -2.52 -0.50 -0.50
CA ILE A 60 -3.97 -0.40 -0.43
C ILE A 60 -4.55 -1.49 -1.34
N SER A 61 -5.38 -2.36 -0.79
CA SER A 61 -6.08 -3.43 -1.50
C SER A 61 -7.57 -3.40 -1.15
N GLY A 62 -8.27 -2.32 -1.52
CA GLY A 62 -9.69 -2.14 -1.20
C GLY A 62 -10.67 -2.50 -2.31
N GLY A 63 -10.19 -2.96 -3.47
CA GLY A 63 -11.01 -3.45 -4.59
C GLY A 63 -11.68 -4.82 -4.35
N GLY A 64 -12.21 -5.07 -3.16
CA GLY A 64 -12.68 -6.40 -2.75
C GLY A 64 -14.10 -6.77 -3.20
N GLY A 65 -14.91 -5.83 -3.71
CA GLY A 65 -16.26 -6.16 -4.21
C GLY A 65 -17.29 -5.02 -4.23
N LYS A 66 -17.03 -3.88 -3.56
CA LYS A 66 -17.87 -2.67 -3.69
C LYS A 66 -17.37 -1.78 -4.84
N SER A 67 -18.27 -0.97 -5.40
CA SER A 67 -17.99 0.00 -6.47
C SER A 67 -16.59 0.62 -6.39
N LEU A 68 -15.83 0.52 -7.48
CA LEU A 68 -14.43 0.95 -7.51
C LEU A 68 -14.29 2.47 -7.54
N TYR A 69 -13.23 2.97 -6.93
CA TYR A 69 -12.86 4.39 -6.91
C TYR A 69 -11.71 4.68 -7.86
N GLY A 70 -11.71 5.88 -8.45
CA GLY A 70 -10.65 6.33 -9.34
C GLY A 70 -9.35 6.65 -8.61
N LEU A 71 -8.37 7.15 -9.36
CA LEU A 71 -7.08 7.63 -8.84
C LEU A 71 -6.89 9.13 -9.14
N LEU A 72 -6.15 9.82 -8.28
CA LEU A 72 -6.15 11.27 -8.14
C LEU A 72 -5.47 12.14 -9.22
N THR A 73 -5.25 11.84 -10.49
CA THR A 73 -4.34 12.68 -11.35
C THR A 73 -2.94 12.92 -10.72
N THR A 74 -2.74 13.94 -9.88
CA THR A 74 -1.55 14.10 -9.01
C THR A 74 -1.53 13.03 -7.92
N LYS A 75 -0.35 12.44 -7.67
CA LYS A 75 -0.19 11.34 -6.70
C LYS A 75 0.61 11.80 -5.49
N ASP A 76 0.36 11.15 -4.37
CA ASP A 76 1.15 11.33 -3.16
C ASP A 76 2.62 10.92 -3.37
N SER A 77 3.49 11.45 -2.52
CA SER A 77 4.91 11.08 -2.48
C SER A 77 5.06 9.55 -2.40
N GLY A 78 6.00 9.01 -3.17
CA GLY A 78 6.32 7.60 -3.15
C GLY A 78 5.27 6.67 -3.77
N TYR A 79 4.20 7.17 -4.38
CA TYR A 79 3.28 6.35 -5.20
C TYR A 79 4.05 5.63 -6.31
N GLN A 80 3.90 4.31 -6.40
CA GLN A 80 4.59 3.47 -7.39
C GLN A 80 3.64 2.91 -8.44
N PHE A 81 2.48 2.42 -8.00
CA PHE A 81 1.51 1.80 -8.89
C PHE A 81 0.12 1.84 -8.28
N GLY A 82 -0.90 1.77 -9.13
CA GLY A 82 -2.29 1.63 -8.71
C GLY A 82 -3.20 1.34 -9.88
N THR A 83 -4.34 0.70 -9.60
CA THR A 83 -5.32 0.33 -10.61
C THR A 83 -6.74 0.37 -10.04
N GLN A 84 -7.71 0.77 -10.87
CA GLN A 84 -9.12 0.68 -10.58
C GLN A 84 -9.64 -0.69 -11.03
N SER A 85 -9.34 -1.73 -10.24
CA SER A 85 -9.73 -3.10 -10.55
C SER A 85 -10.16 -3.86 -9.31
N PHE A 86 -11.11 -4.77 -9.48
CA PHE A 86 -11.44 -5.76 -8.46
C PHE A 86 -10.35 -6.83 -8.40
N GLY A 87 -10.00 -7.27 -7.19
CA GLY A 87 -8.99 -8.30 -7.01
C GLY A 87 -8.62 -8.55 -5.57
N VAL A 88 -7.64 -9.41 -5.38
CA VAL A 88 -7.11 -9.81 -4.08
C VAL A 88 -5.60 -9.65 -4.04
N LEU A 89 -5.10 -9.18 -2.89
CA LEU A 89 -3.69 -9.20 -2.57
C LEU A 89 -3.32 -10.57 -2.02
N LYS A 90 -2.36 -11.25 -2.66
CA LYS A 90 -1.70 -12.43 -2.14
C LYS A 90 -0.30 -12.04 -1.65
N LEU A 91 0.01 -12.39 -0.41
CA LEU A 91 1.34 -12.28 0.18
C LEU A 91 1.98 -13.65 0.30
N ASP A 92 3.24 -13.73 -0.08
CA ASP A 92 4.11 -14.88 0.17
C ASP A 92 5.19 -14.42 1.16
N LEU A 93 5.11 -14.88 2.41
CA LEU A 93 5.97 -14.44 3.53
C LEU A 93 7.02 -15.51 3.86
N SER A 94 8.26 -15.08 4.08
CA SER A 94 9.37 -15.92 4.55
C SER A 94 9.89 -15.42 5.90
N THR A 95 10.92 -16.07 6.44
CA THR A 95 11.55 -15.66 7.71
C THR A 95 12.24 -14.30 7.64
N SER A 96 12.66 -13.85 6.46
CA SER A 96 13.44 -12.61 6.29
C SER A 96 13.06 -11.80 5.05
N SER A 97 11.94 -12.14 4.41
CA SER A 97 11.49 -11.44 3.22
C SER A 97 9.99 -11.61 2.96
N TYR A 98 9.44 -10.73 2.13
CA TYR A 98 8.09 -10.88 1.61
C TYR A 98 8.04 -10.61 0.10
N SER A 99 7.07 -11.23 -0.56
CA SER A 99 6.67 -10.93 -1.94
C SER A 99 5.16 -10.74 -2.00
N TRP A 100 4.69 -10.03 -3.02
CA TRP A 100 3.25 -9.82 -3.22
C TRP A 100 2.83 -10.00 -4.67
N ARG A 101 1.55 -10.32 -4.84
CA ARG A 101 0.82 -10.28 -6.12
C ARG A 101 -0.56 -9.71 -5.89
N PHE A 102 -0.98 -8.74 -6.69
CA PHE A 102 -2.38 -8.35 -6.81
C PHE A 102 -3.00 -9.06 -8.02
N ILE A 103 -4.02 -9.86 -7.76
CA ILE A 103 -4.64 -10.76 -8.74
C ILE A 103 -6.07 -10.29 -8.98
N ASN A 104 -6.40 -9.92 -10.22
CA ASN A 104 -7.75 -9.47 -10.55
C ASN A 104 -8.73 -10.64 -10.73
N LEU A 105 -10.01 -10.33 -10.98
CA LEU A 105 -11.07 -11.34 -11.15
C LEU A 105 -10.86 -12.31 -12.32
N ASN A 106 -10.04 -11.95 -13.30
CA ASN A 106 -9.68 -12.82 -14.43
C ASN A 106 -8.49 -13.74 -14.10
N GLY A 107 -8.00 -13.74 -12.84
CA GLY A 107 -6.80 -14.45 -12.43
C GLY A 107 -5.50 -13.83 -12.94
N THR A 108 -5.55 -12.63 -13.54
CA THR A 108 -4.37 -11.93 -14.04
C THR A 108 -3.64 -11.23 -12.90
N VAL A 109 -2.32 -11.40 -12.84
CA VAL A 109 -1.47 -10.63 -11.94
C VAL A 109 -1.31 -9.22 -12.52
N VAL A 110 -1.86 -8.22 -11.85
CA VAL A 110 -1.83 -6.82 -12.30
C VAL A 110 -0.67 -6.04 -11.70
N ASP A 111 -0.25 -6.41 -10.49
CA ASP A 111 0.98 -5.92 -9.87
C ASP A 111 1.64 -7.05 -9.07
N SER A 112 2.96 -7.02 -9.00
CA SER A 112 3.72 -7.95 -8.18
C SER A 112 5.08 -7.36 -7.81
N GLY A 113 5.69 -7.91 -6.77
CA GLY A 113 7.07 -7.58 -6.45
C GLY A 113 7.62 -8.41 -5.31
N GLY A 114 8.88 -8.15 -5.00
CA GLY A 114 9.68 -8.94 -4.08
C GLY A 114 10.51 -10.05 -4.75
N PRO A 115 11.28 -10.83 -3.98
CA PRO A 115 11.37 -10.74 -2.52
C PRO A 115 12.00 -9.42 -2.05
N VAL A 116 11.38 -8.78 -1.06
CA VAL A 116 11.92 -7.61 -0.34
C VAL A 116 12.39 -8.10 1.02
N SER A 117 13.63 -7.80 1.39
CA SER A 117 14.16 -8.12 2.72
C SER A 117 13.39 -7.39 3.80
N CYS A 118 13.07 -8.10 4.88
CA CYS A 118 12.49 -7.50 6.08
C CYS A 118 13.53 -6.62 6.80
N HIS A 119 13.03 -5.66 7.59
CA HIS A 119 13.85 -4.92 8.55
C HIS A 119 14.47 -5.87 9.59
N THR A 120 15.65 -5.50 10.07
CA THR A 120 16.46 -6.25 11.05
C THR A 120 16.62 -5.46 12.34
#